data_AF-A0A6M5YM95-F1
#
_entry.id   AF-A0A6M5YM95-F1
#
_cell.length_a   1.000
_cell.length_b   1.000
_cell.length_c   1.000
_cell.angle_alpha   90.00
_cell.angle_beta   90.00
_cell.angle_gamma   90.00
#
_symmetry.space_group_name_H-M   'P 1'
#
loop_
_entity.id
_entity.type
_entity.pdbx_description
1 polymer ?
#
loop_
_entity_poly.entity_id
_entity_poly.type
_entity_poly.pdbx_seq_one_letter_code
_entity_poly.pdbx_strand_id
1 'polypeptide(L)'
;MLTREEHPVAWAMLLHELADAHQHLGALLAQMLAVGEAEEADFAVQLGHVLAHLNRAWHGRDDTRLDAITGEQHSERSRYPSDLPPVG
;
A
#
# COMPACT_ATOMS: atom_id res chain seq x y z
N MET A 1 -2.68 11.00 13.44
CA MET A 1 -2.71 10.75 11.98
C MET A 1 -2.18 11.98 11.27
N LEU A 2 -1.44 11.79 10.19
CA LEU A 2 -1.02 12.86 9.30
C LEU A 2 -2.22 13.68 8.81
N THR A 3 -1.98 14.97 8.55
CA THR A 3 -2.96 15.90 7.98
C THR A 3 -2.30 16.64 6.82
N ARG A 4 -3.09 17.10 5.86
CA ARG A 4 -2.57 17.81 4.69
C ARG A 4 -1.97 19.16 5.09
N GLU A 5 -2.57 19.83 6.05
CA GLU A 5 -2.22 21.18 6.48
C GLU A 5 -0.90 21.21 7.26
N GLU A 6 -0.73 20.28 8.19
CA GLU A 6 0.46 20.24 9.07
C GLU A 6 1.61 19.43 8.46
N HIS A 7 1.30 18.44 7.62
CA HIS A 7 2.27 17.47 7.09
C HIS A 7 2.14 17.25 5.58
N PRO A 8 2.15 18.29 4.72
CA PRO A 8 1.75 18.18 3.31
C PRO A 8 2.55 17.15 2.51
N VAL A 9 3.85 16.98 2.79
CA VAL A 9 4.71 16.03 2.07
C VAL A 9 4.49 14.59 2.56
N ALA A 10 4.46 14.36 3.87
CA ALA A 10 4.18 13.02 4.42
C ALA A 10 2.75 12.57 4.05
N TRP A 11 1.81 13.51 4.03
CA TRP A 11 0.46 13.30 3.50
C TRP A 11 0.47 12.91 2.02
N ALA A 12 1.27 13.58 1.17
CA ALA A 12 1.40 13.19 -0.24
C ALA A 12 2.00 11.78 -0.39
N MET A 13 2.95 11.39 0.46
CA MET A 13 3.51 10.04 0.46
C MET A 13 2.47 8.99 0.87
N LEU A 14 1.66 9.27 1.90
CA LEU A 14 0.53 8.42 2.29
C LEU A 14 -0.43 8.22 1.12
N LEU A 15 -0.79 9.31 0.43
CA LEU A 15 -1.66 9.25 -0.75
C LEU A 15 -1.03 8.48 -1.91
N HIS A 16 0.28 8.58 -2.10
CA HIS A 16 1.00 7.84 -3.13
C HIS A 16 0.91 6.32 -2.91
N GLU A 17 1.12 5.84 -1.69
CA GLU A 17 0.97 4.43 -1.35
C GLU A 17 -0.46 3.92 -1.65
N LEU A 18 -1.48 4.70 -1.29
CA LEU A 18 -2.88 4.36 -1.56
C LEU A 18 -3.20 4.37 -3.06
N ALA A 19 -2.63 5.30 -3.82
CA ALA A 19 -2.82 5.39 -5.27
C ALA A 19 -2.18 4.20 -6.00
N ASP A 20 -0.99 3.78 -5.61
CA ASP A 20 -0.32 2.61 -6.18
C ASP A 20 -1.07 1.31 -5.84
N ALA A 21 -1.57 1.16 -4.60
CA ALA A 21 -2.43 0.05 -4.23
C ALA A 21 -3.69 -0.01 -5.12
N HIS A 22 -4.33 1.13 -5.36
CA HIS A 22 -5.49 1.23 -6.24
C HIS A 22 -5.13 0.87 -7.70
N GLN A 23 -3.97 1.31 -8.21
CA GLN A 23 -3.51 0.98 -9.56
C GLN A 23 -3.29 -0.53 -9.73
N HIS A 24 -2.58 -1.17 -8.80
CA HIS A 24 -2.32 -2.61 -8.84
C HIS A 24 -3.62 -3.42 -8.78
N LEU A 25 -4.55 -3.03 -7.90
CA LEU A 25 -5.85 -3.69 -7.80
C LEU A 25 -6.67 -3.49 -9.08
N GLY A 26 -6.68 -2.28 -9.64
CA GLY A 26 -7.36 -1.98 -10.89
C GLY A 26 -6.81 -2.79 -12.07
N ALA A 27 -5.49 -2.92 -12.17
CA ALA A 27 -4.83 -3.74 -13.20
C ALA A 27 -5.21 -5.22 -13.09
N LEU A 28 -5.19 -5.76 -11.86
CA LEU A 28 -5.60 -7.14 -11.60
C LEU A 28 -7.06 -7.39 -12.00
N LEU A 29 -7.97 -6.50 -11.60
CA LEU A 29 -9.39 -6.59 -11.97
C LEU A 29 -9.57 -6.53 -13.49
N ALA A 30 -8.89 -5.61 -14.18
CA ALA A 30 -8.98 -5.48 -15.63
C ALA A 30 -8.50 -6.74 -16.35
N GLN A 31 -7.39 -7.34 -15.90
CA GLN A 31 -6.89 -8.61 -16.42
C GLN A 31 -7.93 -9.73 -16.24
N MET A 32 -8.42 -9.92 -15.02
CA MET A 32 -9.38 -10.98 -14.70
C MET A 32 -10.69 -10.84 -15.47
N LEU A 33 -11.18 -9.61 -15.65
CA LEU A 33 -12.40 -9.33 -16.43
C LEU A 33 -12.19 -9.59 -17.93
N ALA A 34 -11.00 -9.32 -18.46
CA ALA A 34 -10.70 -9.50 -19.88
C ALA A 34 -10.46 -10.97 -20.26
N VAL A 35 -9.75 -11.72 -19.42
CA VAL A 35 -9.39 -13.13 -19.71
C VAL A 35 -10.43 -14.10 -19.17
N GLY A 36 -11.18 -13.73 -18.12
CA GLY A 36 -12.14 -14.61 -17.45
C GLY A 36 -11.48 -15.60 -16.47
N GLU A 37 -10.17 -15.49 -16.28
CA GLU A 37 -9.38 -16.27 -15.33
C GLU A 37 -8.25 -15.40 -14.76
N ALA A 38 -7.72 -15.80 -13.60
CA ALA A 38 -6.51 -15.24 -13.03
C ALA A 38 -5.50 -16.39 -12.89
N GLU A 39 -4.33 -16.24 -13.49
CA GLU A 39 -3.21 -17.13 -13.20
C GLU A 39 -2.78 -16.90 -11.73
N GLU A 40 -2.53 -17.98 -10.99
CA GLU A 40 -2.33 -17.90 -9.54
C GLU A 40 -1.08 -17.10 -9.16
N ALA A 41 0.01 -17.24 -9.91
CA ALA A 41 1.24 -16.49 -9.65
C ALA A 41 1.03 -14.99 -9.92
N ASP A 42 0.38 -14.61 -11.03
CA ASP A 42 0.03 -13.22 -11.35
C ASP A 42 -0.89 -12.62 -10.29
N PHE A 43 -1.92 -13.37 -9.87
CA PHE A 43 -2.84 -12.96 -8.81
C PHE A 43 -2.09 -12.72 -7.50
N ALA A 44 -1.23 -13.65 -7.10
CA ALA A 44 -0.43 -13.55 -5.89
C ALA A 44 0.54 -12.36 -5.92
N VAL A 45 1.19 -12.11 -7.07
CA VAL A 45 2.10 -10.98 -7.24
C VAL A 45 1.37 -9.64 -7.14
N GLN A 46 0.28 -9.46 -7.89
CA GLN A 46 -0.47 -8.20 -7.86
C GLN A 46 -1.08 -7.94 -6.48
N LEU A 47 -1.70 -8.97 -5.88
CA LEU A 47 -2.26 -8.84 -4.54
C LEU A 47 -1.17 -8.57 -3.49
N GLY A 48 0.01 -9.19 -3.65
CA GLY A 48 1.19 -8.92 -2.83
C GLY A 48 1.63 -7.45 -2.90
N HIS A 49 1.63 -6.84 -4.08
CA HIS A 49 1.89 -5.41 -4.24
C HIS A 49 0.83 -4.57 -3.52
N VAL A 50 -0.47 -4.84 -3.77
CA VAL A 50 -1.58 -4.13 -3.10
C VAL A 50 -1.40 -4.16 -1.59
N LEU A 51 -1.16 -5.34 -1.01
CA LEU A 51 -0.99 -5.51 0.42
C LEU A 51 0.25 -4.77 0.93
N ALA A 52 1.39 -4.83 0.23
CA ALA A 52 2.59 -4.11 0.61
C ALA A 52 2.36 -2.58 0.66
N HIS A 53 1.68 -2.02 -0.33
CA HIS A 53 1.33 -0.59 -0.36
C HIS A 53 0.36 -0.20 0.77
N LEU A 54 -0.71 -0.98 0.98
CA LEU A 54 -1.67 -0.74 2.07
C LEU A 54 -1.01 -0.85 3.45
N ASN A 55 -0.11 -1.82 3.63
CA ASN A 55 0.68 -1.98 4.85
C ASN A 55 1.58 -0.78 5.09
N ARG A 56 2.26 -0.27 4.06
CA ARG A 56 3.10 0.93 4.18
C ARG A 56 2.29 2.18 4.51
N ALA A 57 1.11 2.34 3.88
CA ALA A 57 0.19 3.42 4.23
C ALA A 57 -0.26 3.33 5.69
N TRP A 58 -0.62 2.14 6.17
CA TRP A 58 -1.01 1.94 7.56
C TRP A 58 0.13 2.24 8.53
N HIS A 59 1.31 1.67 8.33
CA HIS A 59 2.46 1.88 9.23
C HIS A 59 3.03 3.30 9.15
N GLY A 60 2.85 4.00 8.03
CA GLY A 60 3.30 5.39 7.83
C GLY A 60 2.32 6.47 8.28
N ARG A 61 1.10 6.10 8.70
CA ARG A 61 -0.03 7.03 8.96
C ARG A 61 0.22 8.15 9.98
N ASP A 62 1.26 8.01 10.80
CA ASP A 62 1.64 8.94 11.86
C ASP A 62 3.10 9.42 11.73
N ASP A 63 3.83 9.00 10.69
CA ASP A 63 5.24 9.38 10.55
C ASP A 63 5.38 10.74 9.86
N THR A 64 5.75 11.74 10.67
CA THR A 64 5.98 13.11 10.22
C THR A 64 7.38 13.31 9.65
N ARG A 65 8.26 12.31 9.79
CA ARG A 65 9.64 12.34 9.34
C ARG A 65 9.74 11.90 7.89
N LEU A 66 10.54 12.63 7.13
CA LEU A 66 10.72 12.47 5.69
C LEU A 66 12.17 12.20 5.31
N ASP A 67 13.05 12.23 6.30
CA ASP A 67 14.46 11.89 6.20
C ASP A 67 14.57 10.44 5.76
N ALA A 68 14.77 10.29 4.44
CA ALA A 68 15.08 9.09 3.68
C ALA A 68 14.62 7.80 4.37
N ILE A 69 13.37 7.40 4.12
CA ILE A 69 12.90 6.06 4.46
C ILE A 69 13.95 5.07 3.94
N THR A 70 14.65 4.41 4.86
CA THR A 70 15.70 3.47 4.47
C THR A 70 15.07 2.26 3.80
N GLY A 71 15.84 1.51 3.01
CA GLY A 71 15.33 0.24 2.44
C GLY A 71 14.84 -0.73 3.52
N GLU A 72 15.43 -0.68 4.71
CA GLU A 72 14.99 -1.45 5.88
C GLU A 72 13.63 -0.97 6.37
N GLN A 73 13.46 0.33 6.63
CA GLN A 73 12.17 0.90 7.05
C GLN A 73 11.06 0.65 6.02
N HIS A 74 11.39 0.74 4.73
CA HIS A 74 10.46 0.40 3.65
C HIS A 74 10.01 -1.07 3.72
N SER A 75 10.96 -1.98 3.97
CA SER A 75 10.70 -3.41 4.09
C SER A 75 9.89 -3.74 5.35
N GLU A 76 10.21 -3.11 6.48
CA GLU A 76 9.46 -3.26 7.74
C GLU A 76 8.01 -2.80 7.60
N ARG A 77 7.80 -1.62 7.00
CA ARG A 77 6.46 -1.07 6.77
C ARG A 77 5.62 -1.90 5.81
N SER A 78 6.25 -2.70 4.95
CA SER A 78 5.54 -3.57 4.01
C SER A 78 4.99 -4.86 4.66
N ARG A 79 5.40 -5.18 5.90
CA ARG A 79 4.88 -6.35 6.65
C ARG A 79 3.41 -6.15 7.00
N TYR A 80 2.68 -7.24 7.25
CA TYR A 80 1.29 -7.15 7.69
C TYR A 80 1.19 -6.48 9.07
N PRO A 81 0.21 -5.57 9.26
CA PRO A 81 -0.01 -4.95 10.56
C PRO A 81 -0.47 -5.96 11.59
N SER A 82 0.04 -5.84 12.81
CA SER A 82 -0.39 -6.63 13.97
C SER A 82 -1.41 -5.89 14.85
N ASP A 83 -1.60 -4.58 14.60
CA ASP A 83 -2.46 -3.67 15.35
C ASP A 83 -3.76 -3.31 14.61
N LEU A 84 -4.01 -3.90 13.44
CA LEU A 84 -5.22 -3.70 12.64
C LEU A 84 -6.06 -4.98 12.64
N PRO A 85 -7.11 -5.08 13.47
CA PRO A 85 -7.97 -6.26 13.48
C PRO A 85 -8.77 -6.37 12.17
N PRO A 86 -9.04 -7.60 11.69
CA PRO A 86 -9.91 -7.78 10.54
C PRO A 86 -11.32 -7.26 10.83
N VAL A 87 -11.93 -6.62 9.85
CA VAL A 87 -13.33 -6.18 9.87
C VAL A 87 -14.12 -7.07 8.90
N GLY A 88 -15.25 -7.60 9.36
CA GLY A 88 -16.15 -8.47 8.59
C GLY A 88 -17.58 -7.96 8.61
#